data_AF-A0A3M2H1F9-F1
#
_entry.id   AF-A0A3M2H1F9-F1
#
_cell.length_a   1.000
_cell.length_b   1.000
_cell.length_c   1.000
_cell.angle_alpha   90.00
_cell.angle_beta   90.00
_cell.angle_gamma   90.00
#
_symmetry.space_group_name_H-M   'P 1'
#
loop_
_entity.id
_entity.type
_entity.pdbx_description
1 polymer ?
#
loop_
_entity_poly.entity_id
_entity_poly.type
_entity_poly.pdbx_seq_one_letter_code
_entity_poly.pdbx_strand_id
1 'polypeptide(L)'
;ALTDSVRARCRRADRHRVTCGAPTSRAIMSEYPRDGDGSPDDRSSPALSGRSEHQEEPAMASTRTTLTDSELATLADICGRDADELRAELHRRPWLLQELLRAPEAVEAVRDDGLTVVSSPFLLFAVLTRLAADELLDVSWVNEWTGPRSRLPVLDVEPLQEFVDDPARVLFVARLLASFVAPASSPIPLHATDPWELIDWLQAVVPDDRVTLLRRLGDLALFLAGVHPDATGDHPLTPRQAAKAGRSLDLTADEILAMVDPASLSPGLDALEALGARWYTAAREEARDLPVVVLDVAARIRAARRFLNHLTDRYLHPYTPTFGLPA
;
A
#
# COMPACT_ATOMS: atom_id res chain seq x y z
N ALA A 1 -19.36 37.65 23.63
CA ALA A 1 -20.30 37.36 22.53
C ALA A 1 -19.53 36.65 21.41
N LEU A 2 -19.45 35.31 21.49
CA LEU A 2 -19.09 34.36 20.41
C LEU A 2 -18.88 32.95 21.00
N THR A 3 -19.90 32.42 21.69
CA THR A 3 -19.85 31.03 22.23
C THR A 3 -21.16 30.24 22.10
N ASP A 4 -22.18 30.77 21.42
CA ASP A 4 -23.49 30.10 21.31
C ASP A 4 -23.82 29.50 19.93
N SER A 5 -22.96 29.66 18.92
CA SER A 5 -23.28 29.18 17.56
C SER A 5 -22.87 27.72 17.28
N VAL A 6 -21.99 27.12 18.09
CA VAL A 6 -21.47 25.75 17.82
C VAL A 6 -22.28 24.65 18.53
N ARG A 7 -23.10 24.97 19.54
CA ARG A 7 -23.95 23.99 20.25
C ARG A 7 -25.27 23.64 19.55
N ALA A 8 -25.61 24.29 18.44
CA ALA A 8 -26.91 24.13 17.77
C ALA A 8 -26.95 23.06 16.65
N ARG A 9 -25.83 22.45 16.26
CA ARG A 9 -25.79 21.46 15.15
C ARG A 9 -25.76 19.99 15.57
N CYS A 10 -25.56 19.65 16.84
CA CYS A 10 -25.51 18.24 17.30
C CYS A 10 -26.83 17.66 17.86
N ARG A 11 -28.00 18.20 17.51
CA ARG A 11 -29.30 17.69 18.02
C ARG A 11 -30.34 17.34 16.95
N ARG A 12 -29.91 16.90 15.76
CA ARG A 12 -30.84 16.58 14.67
C ARG A 12 -30.36 15.48 13.73
N ALA A 13 -30.01 14.31 14.28
CA ALA A 13 -29.94 13.08 13.50
C ALA A 13 -30.03 11.85 14.41
N ASP A 14 -31.05 11.79 15.26
CA ASP A 14 -31.37 10.56 15.98
C ASP A 14 -32.88 10.48 16.21
N ARG A 15 -33.56 9.78 15.28
CA ARG A 15 -34.93 9.26 15.37
C ARG A 15 -35.29 8.68 14.00
N HIS A 16 -35.05 7.38 13.82
CA HIS A 16 -36.06 6.45 13.32
C HIS A 16 -35.58 5.02 13.51
N ARG A 17 -36.01 4.44 14.64
CA ARG A 17 -36.03 3.01 14.90
C ARG A 17 -37.43 2.54 14.47
N VAL A 18 -37.52 1.72 13.43
CA VAL A 18 -38.70 0.89 13.14
C VAL A 18 -38.21 -0.53 12.88
N THR A 19 -38.79 -1.44 13.64
CA THR A 19 -38.60 -2.88 13.68
C THR A 19 -39.44 -3.61 12.63
N CYS A 20 -39.05 -4.86 12.39
CA CYS A 20 -39.82 -6.01 11.89
C CYS A 20 -39.80 -6.31 10.38
N GLY A 21 -39.47 -7.58 10.08
CA GLY A 21 -40.04 -8.30 8.94
C GLY A 21 -39.05 -9.12 8.11
N ALA A 22 -38.78 -10.36 8.53
CA ALA A 22 -38.41 -11.42 7.58
C ALA A 22 -39.58 -11.65 6.60
N PRO A 23 -39.32 -12.12 5.36
CA PRO A 23 -39.79 -13.46 5.05
C PRO A 23 -38.92 -14.28 4.07
N THR A 24 -38.84 -15.57 4.39
CA THR A 24 -38.92 -16.77 3.54
C THR A 24 -38.34 -16.82 2.12
N SER A 25 -37.39 -17.74 1.97
CA SER A 25 -37.27 -18.75 0.90
C SER A 25 -38.47 -18.90 -0.05
N ARG A 26 -38.22 -18.80 -1.36
CA ARG A 26 -38.90 -19.63 -2.35
C ARG A 26 -38.05 -19.81 -3.61
N ALA A 27 -37.81 -21.08 -3.92
CA ALA A 27 -37.19 -21.56 -5.14
C ALA A 27 -38.04 -21.23 -6.37
N ILE A 28 -37.39 -20.91 -7.50
CA ILE A 28 -37.93 -21.17 -8.84
C ILE A 28 -36.81 -21.75 -9.68
N MET A 29 -37.05 -23.00 -10.10
CA MET A 29 -36.28 -23.75 -11.08
C MET A 29 -36.55 -23.22 -12.49
N SER A 30 -35.57 -23.46 -13.37
CA SER A 30 -35.73 -23.94 -14.75
C SER A 30 -36.46 -23.05 -15.74
N GLU A 31 -35.75 -22.58 -16.76
CA GLU A 31 -35.90 -23.11 -18.13
C GLU A 31 -34.87 -22.47 -19.07
N TYR A 32 -33.98 -23.31 -19.62
CA TYR A 32 -33.24 -23.06 -20.85
C TYR A 32 -34.17 -23.34 -22.04
N PRO A 33 -33.94 -22.67 -23.17
CA PRO A 33 -33.78 -23.44 -24.40
C PRO A 33 -32.48 -23.11 -25.13
N ARG A 34 -31.83 -24.18 -25.60
CA ARG A 34 -30.88 -24.19 -26.71
C ARG A 34 -31.67 -24.14 -28.03
N ASP A 35 -31.08 -23.53 -29.03
CA ASP A 35 -31.02 -23.87 -30.47
C ASP A 35 -30.43 -22.61 -31.15
N GLY A 36 -29.35 -22.61 -31.93
CA GLY A 36 -28.83 -23.63 -32.81
C GLY A 36 -29.25 -23.30 -34.25
N ASP A 37 -28.49 -22.47 -34.97
CA ASP A 37 -28.20 -22.70 -36.39
C ASP A 37 -27.15 -21.73 -36.94
N GLY A 38 -26.30 -22.25 -37.82
CA GLY A 38 -25.28 -21.49 -38.53
C GLY A 38 -25.52 -21.49 -40.04
N SER A 39 -25.08 -20.43 -40.72
CA SER A 39 -24.25 -20.53 -41.94
C SER A 39 -23.94 -19.14 -42.52
N PRO A 40 -22.87 -19.01 -43.31
CA PRO A 40 -22.24 -17.75 -43.68
C PRO A 40 -22.78 -17.22 -45.02
N ASP A 41 -22.72 -15.90 -45.21
CA ASP A 41 -22.56 -15.37 -46.55
C ASP A 41 -21.80 -14.05 -46.58
N ASP A 42 -21.05 -13.98 -47.66
CA ASP A 42 -20.04 -13.04 -48.12
C ASP A 42 -20.65 -11.68 -48.54
N ARG A 43 -19.92 -10.57 -48.28
CA ARG A 43 -19.63 -9.47 -49.24
C ARG A 43 -19.19 -8.16 -48.56
N SER A 44 -17.98 -7.77 -48.93
CA SER A 44 -17.58 -6.45 -49.43
C SER A 44 -17.88 -5.19 -48.62
N SER A 45 -16.78 -4.52 -48.24
CA SER A 45 -16.66 -3.16 -47.70
C SER A 45 -17.46 -2.08 -48.45
N PRO A 46 -17.68 -0.93 -47.78
CA PRO A 46 -16.89 0.22 -48.19
C PRO A 46 -16.32 1.03 -47.00
N ALA A 47 -15.23 1.72 -47.31
CA ALA A 47 -14.46 2.60 -46.44
C ALA A 47 -15.29 3.80 -45.93
N LEU A 48 -15.17 4.08 -44.64
CA LEU A 48 -15.43 5.41 -44.08
C LEU A 48 -14.36 5.78 -43.05
N SER A 49 -13.57 6.76 -43.47
CA SER A 49 -12.82 7.75 -42.70
C SER A 49 -13.36 8.06 -41.30
N GLY A 50 -12.43 8.12 -40.33
CA GLY A 50 -12.45 9.15 -39.30
C GLY A 50 -12.93 8.71 -37.92
N ARG A 51 -11.98 8.24 -37.11
CA ARG A 51 -11.81 8.66 -35.71
C ARG A 51 -10.42 8.22 -35.27
N SER A 52 -9.55 9.19 -35.03
CA SER A 52 -8.32 8.97 -34.28
C SER A 52 -8.71 8.47 -32.90
N GLU A 53 -8.61 7.17 -32.70
CA GLU A 53 -8.52 6.58 -31.38
C GLU A 53 -7.26 7.18 -30.76
N HIS A 54 -7.46 8.09 -29.82
CA HIS A 54 -6.47 8.31 -28.77
C HIS A 54 -6.27 6.94 -28.12
N GLN A 55 -5.17 6.29 -28.47
CA GLN A 55 -4.56 5.25 -27.66
C GLN A 55 -4.29 5.89 -26.29
N GLU A 56 -5.25 5.76 -25.39
CA GLU A 56 -4.98 5.71 -23.97
C GLU A 56 -4.11 4.46 -23.76
N GLU A 57 -2.80 4.67 -23.83
CA GLU A 57 -1.81 3.75 -23.27
C GLU A 57 -2.27 3.37 -21.86
N PRO A 58 -2.47 2.07 -21.55
CA PRO A 58 -2.72 1.69 -20.18
C PRO A 58 -1.47 2.07 -19.39
N ALA A 59 -1.66 2.97 -18.44
CA ALA A 59 -0.68 3.40 -17.45
C ALA A 59 -0.23 2.20 -16.60
N MET A 60 0.60 1.34 -17.18
CA MET A 60 1.32 0.30 -16.46
C MET A 60 2.41 0.98 -15.65
N ALA A 61 2.16 0.96 -14.34
CA ALA A 61 2.95 1.53 -13.27
C ALA A 61 4.40 1.02 -13.30
N SER A 62 5.21 1.63 -14.16
CA SER A 62 6.64 1.71 -13.99
C SER A 62 6.87 2.37 -12.64
N THR A 63 7.31 1.60 -11.64
CA THR A 63 7.66 2.09 -10.30
C THR A 63 8.99 2.86 -10.34
N ARG A 64 9.05 3.83 -11.24
CA ARG A 64 10.03 4.90 -11.23
C ARG A 64 9.69 5.79 -10.05
N THR A 65 10.73 6.22 -9.35
CA THR A 65 10.70 7.25 -8.31
C THR A 65 10.40 8.62 -8.94
N THR A 66 9.36 8.70 -9.77
CA THR A 66 8.96 9.88 -10.51
C THR A 66 7.59 10.28 -10.04
N LEU A 67 7.48 11.54 -9.61
CA LEU A 67 6.18 12.15 -9.34
C LEU A 67 5.32 12.05 -10.59
N THR A 68 4.03 11.75 -10.41
CA THR A 68 3.05 11.92 -11.51
C THR A 68 2.91 13.41 -11.83
N ASP A 69 2.39 13.74 -13.02
CA ASP A 69 2.18 15.16 -13.39
C ASP A 69 1.22 15.86 -12.40
N SER A 70 0.23 15.13 -11.88
CA SER A 70 -0.66 15.64 -10.84
C SER A 70 0.09 15.87 -9.53
N GLU A 71 0.92 14.92 -9.09
CA GLU A 71 1.74 15.06 -7.87
C GLU A 71 2.70 16.25 -8.00
N LEU A 72 3.32 16.42 -9.16
CA LEU A 72 4.23 17.53 -9.41
C LEU A 72 3.50 18.87 -9.40
N ALA A 73 2.32 18.96 -10.03
CA ALA A 73 1.52 20.18 -10.02
C ALA A 73 1.07 20.55 -8.61
N THR A 74 0.61 19.59 -7.81
CA THR A 74 0.26 19.81 -6.41
C THR A 74 1.46 20.28 -5.59
N LEU A 75 2.63 19.65 -5.76
CA LEU A 75 3.84 20.07 -5.05
C LEU A 75 4.30 21.48 -5.46
N ALA A 76 4.18 21.81 -6.75
CA ALA A 76 4.51 23.15 -7.26
C ALA A 76 3.60 24.22 -6.65
N ASP A 77 2.29 23.96 -6.59
CA ASP A 77 1.29 24.85 -5.98
C ASP A 77 1.57 25.10 -4.50
N ILE A 78 1.83 24.03 -3.72
CA ILE A 78 2.21 24.13 -2.30
C ILE A 78 3.45 25.00 -2.11
N CYS A 79 4.44 24.88 -3.00
CA CYS A 79 5.67 25.66 -2.92
C CYS A 79 5.57 27.06 -3.58
N GLY A 80 4.43 27.43 -4.16
CA GLY A 80 4.27 28.69 -4.90
C GLY A 80 5.18 28.80 -6.13
N ARG A 81 5.45 27.68 -6.81
CA ARG A 81 6.35 27.58 -7.98
C ARG A 81 5.58 27.17 -9.23
N ASP A 82 6.17 27.44 -10.38
CA ASP A 82 5.72 26.86 -11.65
C ASP A 82 6.08 25.36 -11.75
N ALA A 83 5.15 24.54 -12.25
CA ALA A 83 5.32 23.09 -12.31
C ALA A 83 6.37 22.64 -13.35
N ASP A 84 6.49 23.34 -14.47
CA ASP A 84 7.46 23.02 -15.52
C ASP A 84 8.87 23.42 -15.09
N GLU A 85 9.01 24.58 -14.44
CA GLU A 85 10.27 24.98 -13.80
C GLU A 85 10.70 23.98 -12.71
N LEU A 86 9.76 23.54 -11.87
CA LEU A 86 10.02 22.56 -10.83
C LEU A 86 10.44 21.21 -11.43
N ARG A 87 9.79 20.75 -12.51
CA ARG A 87 10.18 19.53 -13.23
C ARG A 87 11.61 19.61 -13.73
N ALA A 88 11.97 20.72 -14.39
CA ALA A 88 13.31 20.93 -14.92
C ALA A 88 14.37 20.98 -13.81
N GLU A 89 14.02 21.55 -12.65
CA GLU A 89 14.91 21.57 -11.50
C GLU A 89 15.10 20.19 -10.87
N LEU A 90 14.02 19.43 -10.65
CA LEU A 90 14.10 18.07 -10.12
C LEU A 90 14.86 17.12 -11.05
N HIS A 91 14.77 17.31 -12.37
CA HIS A 91 15.57 16.56 -13.32
C HIS A 91 17.08 16.84 -13.17
N ARG A 92 17.45 18.10 -12.88
CA ARG A 92 18.86 18.50 -12.65
C ARG A 92 19.35 18.15 -11.24
N ARG A 93 18.46 18.22 -10.24
CA ARG A 93 18.73 18.03 -8.82
C ARG A 93 17.67 17.12 -8.19
N PRO A 94 17.76 15.79 -8.37
CA PRO A 94 16.77 14.87 -7.81
C PRO A 94 16.64 14.94 -6.28
N TRP A 95 17.72 15.30 -5.58
CA TRP A 95 17.72 15.47 -4.12
C TRP A 95 16.88 16.65 -3.64
N LEU A 96 16.56 17.62 -4.50
CA LEU A 96 15.69 18.75 -4.16
C LEU A 96 14.32 18.29 -3.67
N LEU A 97 13.83 17.14 -4.12
CA LEU A 97 12.58 16.58 -3.62
C LEU A 97 12.59 16.44 -2.09
N GLN A 98 13.71 16.01 -1.51
CA GLN A 98 13.82 15.84 -0.06
C GLN A 98 13.82 17.18 0.67
N GLU A 99 14.42 18.22 0.08
CA GLU A 99 14.40 19.57 0.63
C GLU A 99 12.96 20.13 0.59
N LEU A 100 12.23 19.92 -0.50
CA LEU A 100 10.85 20.39 -0.66
C LEU A 100 9.87 19.68 0.28
N LEU A 101 10.03 18.36 0.49
CA LEU A 101 9.19 17.61 1.42
C LEU A 101 9.41 18.01 2.89
N ARG A 102 10.55 18.63 3.21
CA ARG A 102 10.87 19.21 4.53
C ARG A 102 10.46 20.68 4.66
N ALA A 103 10.07 21.33 3.58
CA ALA A 103 9.75 22.74 3.59
C ALA A 103 8.55 23.00 4.54
N PRO A 104 8.58 24.08 5.35
CA PRO A 104 7.47 24.41 6.24
C PRO A 104 6.11 24.43 5.53
N GLU A 105 6.07 24.91 4.30
CA GLU A 105 4.87 24.97 3.47
C GLU A 105 4.27 23.57 3.22
N ALA A 106 5.10 22.57 2.93
CA ALA A 106 4.66 21.18 2.73
C ALA A 106 4.17 20.54 4.03
N VAL A 107 4.84 20.82 5.15
CA VAL A 107 4.46 20.32 6.47
C VAL A 107 3.15 20.93 6.94
N GLU A 108 2.99 22.25 6.78
CA GLU A 108 1.76 22.95 7.15
C GLU A 108 0.59 22.56 6.23
N ALA A 109 0.82 22.33 4.93
CA ALA A 109 -0.21 21.81 4.03
C ALA A 109 -0.77 20.44 4.49
N VAL A 110 0.06 19.58 5.08
CA VAL A 110 -0.39 18.31 5.68
C VAL A 110 -1.15 18.52 7.01
N ARG A 111 -0.76 19.53 7.80
CA ARG A 111 -1.34 19.79 9.14
C ARG A 111 -2.67 20.53 9.10
N ASP A 112 -2.75 21.59 8.31
CA ASP A 112 -3.89 22.52 8.30
C ASP A 112 -5.01 22.07 7.37
N ASP A 113 -4.64 21.60 6.18
CA ASP A 113 -5.57 21.53 5.06
C ASP A 113 -5.47 20.20 4.34
N GLY A 114 -5.37 19.11 5.12
CA GLY A 114 -5.16 17.74 4.64
C GLY A 114 -5.99 17.36 3.40
N LEU A 115 -7.07 18.07 3.05
CA LEU A 115 -7.84 18.01 1.80
C LEU A 115 -7.04 18.30 0.49
N THR A 116 -6.13 19.29 0.42
CA THR A 116 -5.33 19.54 -0.80
C THR A 116 -4.23 18.49 -0.95
N VAL A 117 -3.59 18.08 0.14
CA VAL A 117 -2.59 16.99 0.13
C VAL A 117 -3.26 15.61 0.01
N VAL A 118 -4.50 15.42 0.47
CA VAL A 118 -5.31 14.19 0.25
C VAL A 118 -5.60 13.98 -1.23
N SER A 119 -5.57 15.03 -2.07
CA SER A 119 -5.67 14.85 -3.53
C SER A 119 -4.54 13.97 -4.08
N SER A 120 -3.40 13.89 -3.38
CA SER A 120 -2.34 12.92 -3.64
C SER A 120 -1.94 12.17 -2.36
N PRO A 121 -2.48 10.94 -2.14
CA PRO A 121 -2.06 10.09 -1.04
C PRO A 121 -0.54 9.90 -0.97
N PHE A 122 0.15 9.91 -2.10
CA PHE A 122 1.62 9.84 -2.13
C PHE A 122 2.28 11.04 -1.46
N LEU A 123 1.89 12.27 -1.79
CA LEU A 123 2.49 13.46 -1.19
C LEU A 123 2.22 13.52 0.31
N LEU A 124 1.02 13.13 0.74
CA LEU A 124 0.68 13.00 2.16
C LEU A 124 1.69 12.09 2.87
N PHE A 125 1.85 10.86 2.39
CA PHE A 125 2.75 9.91 3.02
C PHE A 125 4.23 10.27 2.83
N ALA A 126 4.61 10.97 1.75
CA ALA A 126 5.98 11.42 1.53
C ALA A 126 6.43 12.44 2.58
N VAL A 127 5.56 13.39 2.93
CA VAL A 127 5.82 14.35 4.01
C VAL A 127 5.84 13.63 5.37
N LEU A 128 4.84 12.80 5.68
CA LEU A 128 4.75 12.11 6.97
C LEU A 128 5.94 11.16 7.21
N THR A 129 6.33 10.38 6.20
CA THR A 129 7.50 9.49 6.29
C THR A 129 8.80 10.28 6.45
N ARG A 130 8.96 11.43 5.79
CA ARG A 130 10.13 12.28 5.99
C ARG A 130 10.21 12.85 7.41
N LEU A 131 9.08 13.30 7.97
CA LEU A 131 9.01 13.77 9.35
C LEU A 131 9.38 12.66 10.35
N ALA A 132 8.82 11.46 10.16
CA ALA A 132 9.15 10.30 10.97
C ALA A 132 10.63 9.88 10.83
N ALA A 133 11.18 9.94 9.62
CA ALA A 133 12.60 9.66 9.37
C ALA A 133 13.51 10.67 10.08
N ASP A 134 13.18 11.95 10.04
CA ASP A 134 13.93 13.02 10.72
C ASP A 134 13.92 12.83 12.25
N GLU A 135 12.80 12.42 12.83
CA GLU A 135 12.74 12.07 14.26
C GLU A 135 13.67 10.91 14.59
N LEU A 136 13.67 9.86 13.76
CA LEU A 136 14.37 8.60 14.03
C LEU A 136 15.90 8.69 13.88
N LEU A 137 16.43 9.71 13.20
CA LEU A 137 17.88 9.87 13.06
C LEU A 137 18.58 10.15 14.39
N ASP A 138 17.89 10.78 15.36
CA ASP A 138 18.49 11.21 16.63
C ASP A 138 17.94 10.47 17.87
N VAL A 139 17.09 9.44 17.69
CA VAL A 139 16.57 8.67 18.83
C VAL A 139 17.59 7.68 19.38
N SER A 140 17.57 7.47 20.70
CA SER A 140 18.37 6.43 21.36
C SER A 140 17.57 5.14 21.62
N TRP A 141 16.27 5.14 21.36
CA TRP A 141 15.39 3.99 21.54
C TRP A 141 14.11 4.16 20.72
N VAL A 142 13.48 3.04 20.37
CA VAL A 142 12.14 2.99 19.74
C VAL A 142 11.25 1.98 20.43
N ASN A 143 9.94 2.21 20.43
CA ASN A 143 8.98 1.23 20.91
C ASN A 143 8.76 0.15 19.85
N GLU A 144 9.12 -1.10 20.14
CA GLU A 144 8.81 -2.25 19.30
C GLU A 144 7.61 -3.00 19.86
N TRP A 145 6.72 -3.44 18.99
CA TRP A 145 5.58 -4.28 19.35
C TRP A 145 6.06 -5.63 19.91
N THR A 146 5.46 -6.10 21.01
CA THR A 146 5.81 -7.39 21.64
C THR A 146 4.58 -8.19 22.08
N GLY A 147 3.39 -7.81 21.62
CA GLY A 147 2.11 -8.39 21.99
C GLY A 147 0.98 -7.38 21.88
N PRO A 148 -0.29 -7.81 21.93
CA PRO A 148 -1.44 -6.93 21.72
C PRO A 148 -1.43 -5.77 22.71
N ARG A 149 -1.42 -4.53 22.18
CA ARG A 149 -1.34 -3.30 22.99
C ARG A 149 -0.10 -3.21 23.88
N SER A 150 0.93 -4.00 23.61
CA SER A 150 2.19 -4.04 24.37
C SER A 150 3.35 -3.65 23.48
N ARG A 151 4.15 -2.69 23.96
CA ARG A 151 5.36 -2.24 23.28
C ARG A 151 6.51 -2.16 24.28
N LEU A 152 7.70 -2.57 23.87
CA LEU A 152 8.92 -2.49 24.67
C LEU A 152 9.93 -1.54 24.02
N PRO A 153 10.67 -0.74 24.81
CA PRO A 153 11.75 0.07 24.28
C PRO A 153 12.90 -0.84 23.82
N VAL A 154 13.28 -0.68 22.56
CA VAL A 154 14.43 -1.34 21.94
C VAL A 154 15.50 -0.29 21.66
N LEU A 155 16.70 -0.55 22.16
CA LEU A 155 17.85 0.35 22.05
C LEU A 155 18.68 0.11 20.77
N ASP A 156 18.41 -1.00 20.07
CA ASP A 156 19.04 -1.35 18.80
C ASP A 156 18.44 -0.52 17.65
N VAL A 157 18.82 0.77 17.63
CA VAL A 157 18.31 1.78 16.68
C VAL A 157 19.20 1.96 15.47
N GLU A 158 20.46 1.49 15.50
CA GLU A 158 21.42 1.68 14.41
C GLU A 158 20.92 1.12 13.06
N PRO A 159 20.35 -0.11 12.97
CA PRO A 159 19.80 -0.59 11.71
C PRO A 159 18.61 0.23 11.20
N LEU A 160 17.84 0.84 12.12
CA LEU A 160 16.71 1.69 11.78
C LEU A 160 17.17 3.07 11.30
N GLN A 161 18.17 3.67 11.97
CA GLN A 161 18.82 4.91 11.57
C GLN A 161 19.47 4.76 10.20
N GLU A 162 20.23 3.67 10.00
CA GLU A 162 20.78 3.32 8.69
C GLU A 162 19.65 3.27 7.66
N PHE A 163 18.52 2.59 7.95
CA PHE A 163 17.38 2.49 7.03
C PHE A 163 16.81 3.86 6.62
N VAL A 164 16.54 4.75 7.57
CA VAL A 164 15.88 6.04 7.31
C VAL A 164 16.81 7.11 6.72
N ASP A 165 18.13 6.89 6.78
CA ASP A 165 19.13 7.79 6.20
C ASP A 165 19.13 7.78 4.67
N ASP A 166 18.65 6.70 4.02
CA ASP A 166 18.51 6.67 2.56
C ASP A 166 17.12 7.18 2.10
N PRO A 167 17.05 8.30 1.36
CA PRO A 167 15.81 8.85 0.85
C PRO A 167 14.98 7.90 -0.02
N ALA A 168 15.62 6.98 -0.76
CA ALA A 168 14.92 6.04 -1.63
C ALA A 168 14.06 5.07 -0.81
N ARG A 169 14.57 4.58 0.33
CA ARG A 169 13.82 3.70 1.24
C ARG A 169 12.65 4.44 1.90
N VAL A 170 12.84 5.69 2.31
CA VAL A 170 11.77 6.51 2.89
C VAL A 170 10.66 6.76 1.85
N LEU A 171 11.02 7.14 0.62
CA LEU A 171 10.05 7.32 -0.47
C LEU A 171 9.36 6.02 -0.91
N PHE A 172 10.06 4.88 -0.82
CA PHE A 172 9.46 3.57 -1.05
C PHE A 172 8.31 3.33 -0.07
N VAL A 173 8.52 3.58 1.23
CA VAL A 173 7.49 3.42 2.26
C VAL A 173 6.33 4.38 2.02
N ALA A 174 6.59 5.63 1.62
CA ALA A 174 5.53 6.57 1.24
C ALA A 174 4.66 6.05 0.09
N ARG A 175 5.30 5.53 -0.97
CA ARG A 175 4.59 4.97 -2.13
C ARG A 175 3.82 3.70 -1.77
N LEU A 176 4.39 2.85 -0.91
CA LEU A 176 3.71 1.69 -0.36
C LEU A 176 2.42 2.10 0.36
N LEU A 177 2.47 3.04 1.29
CA LEU A 177 1.27 3.49 2.01
C LEU A 177 0.22 4.10 1.08
N ALA A 178 0.65 4.92 0.12
CA ALA A 178 -0.23 5.52 -0.88
C ALA A 178 -1.00 4.47 -1.69
N SER A 179 -0.36 3.33 -2.00
CA SER A 179 -0.96 2.23 -2.75
C SER A 179 -2.09 1.48 -2.01
N PHE A 180 -2.26 1.70 -0.71
CA PHE A 180 -3.35 1.12 0.08
C PHE A 180 -4.54 2.06 0.29
N VAL A 181 -4.40 3.33 -0.09
CA VAL A 181 -5.44 4.37 0.10
C VAL A 181 -6.00 4.87 -1.24
N ALA A 182 -5.18 4.88 -2.30
CA ALA A 182 -5.65 5.30 -3.62
C ALA A 182 -6.62 4.28 -4.23
N PRO A 183 -7.75 4.70 -4.84
CA PRO A 183 -8.67 3.79 -5.53
C PRO A 183 -7.98 3.13 -6.74
N ALA A 184 -8.11 1.82 -6.90
CA ALA A 184 -7.45 1.07 -7.96
C ALA A 184 -8.07 1.38 -9.31
N SER A 185 -7.19 1.59 -10.28
CA SER A 185 -7.47 1.46 -11.69
C SER A 185 -6.76 0.22 -12.24
N SER A 186 -6.83 -0.91 -11.51
CA SER A 186 -6.16 -2.16 -11.90
C SER A 186 -7.16 -3.31 -12.08
N PRO A 187 -7.02 -4.13 -13.14
CA PRO A 187 -7.82 -5.33 -13.34
C PRO A 187 -7.49 -6.46 -12.36
N ILE A 188 -6.35 -6.35 -11.65
CA ILE A 188 -5.90 -7.28 -10.61
C ILE A 188 -6.36 -6.73 -9.25
N PRO A 189 -6.79 -7.57 -8.29
CA PRO A 189 -7.27 -7.10 -6.99
C PRO A 189 -6.12 -6.66 -6.08
N LEU A 190 -5.42 -5.60 -6.47
CA LEU A 190 -4.32 -5.00 -5.70
C LEU A 190 -4.81 -4.44 -4.35
N HIS A 191 -6.11 -4.32 -4.13
CA HIS A 191 -6.69 -3.94 -2.85
C HIS A 191 -6.96 -5.09 -1.89
N ALA A 192 -6.75 -6.33 -2.30
CA ALA A 192 -6.89 -7.45 -1.37
C ALA A 192 -6.01 -7.17 -0.14
N THR A 193 -6.66 -7.13 1.02
CA THR A 193 -6.03 -6.89 2.31
C THR A 193 -5.59 -8.21 2.96
N ASP A 194 -5.96 -9.33 2.36
CA ASP A 194 -5.56 -10.68 2.75
C ASP A 194 -4.46 -11.20 1.81
N PRO A 195 -3.23 -11.43 2.31
CA PRO A 195 -2.15 -12.04 1.52
C PRO A 195 -2.53 -13.41 0.96
N TRP A 196 -3.37 -14.15 1.67
CA TRP A 196 -3.76 -15.49 1.24
C TRP A 196 -4.64 -15.40 -0.01
N GLU A 197 -5.56 -14.44 -0.10
CA GLU A 197 -6.35 -14.22 -1.31
C GLU A 197 -5.45 -13.91 -2.52
N LEU A 198 -4.46 -13.02 -2.36
CA LEU A 198 -3.50 -12.68 -3.42
C LEU A 198 -2.69 -13.88 -3.93
N ILE A 199 -2.34 -14.83 -3.06
CA ILE A 199 -1.63 -16.05 -3.49
C ILE A 199 -2.51 -16.94 -4.38
N ASP A 200 -3.83 -16.95 -4.19
CA ASP A 200 -4.70 -17.71 -5.11
C ASP A 200 -4.67 -17.10 -6.52
N TRP A 201 -4.58 -15.77 -6.62
CA TRP A 201 -4.43 -15.06 -7.90
C TRP A 201 -3.11 -15.35 -8.60
N LEU A 202 -2.01 -15.53 -7.87
CA LEU A 202 -0.70 -15.86 -8.47
C LEU A 202 -0.75 -17.10 -9.38
N GLN A 203 -1.64 -18.05 -9.11
CA GLN A 203 -1.78 -19.29 -9.88
C GLN A 203 -2.59 -19.10 -11.18
N ALA A 204 -3.27 -17.97 -11.34
CA ALA A 204 -4.22 -17.70 -12.42
C ALA A 204 -3.75 -16.61 -13.40
N VAL A 205 -2.66 -15.90 -13.09
CA VAL A 205 -2.18 -14.76 -13.89
C VAL A 205 -1.10 -15.13 -14.91
N VAL A 206 -0.91 -14.26 -15.89
CA VAL A 206 0.21 -14.33 -16.85
C VAL A 206 1.54 -13.94 -16.18
N PRO A 207 2.70 -14.31 -16.76
CA PRO A 207 4.01 -14.09 -16.13
C PRO A 207 4.31 -12.63 -15.74
N ASP A 208 3.93 -11.65 -16.56
CA ASP A 208 4.20 -10.23 -16.28
C ASP A 208 3.41 -9.74 -15.05
N ASP A 209 2.17 -10.21 -14.91
CA ASP A 209 1.32 -9.91 -13.75
C ASP A 209 1.79 -10.63 -12.48
N ARG A 210 2.50 -11.75 -12.64
CA ARG A 210 3.06 -12.52 -11.52
C ARG A 210 4.10 -11.71 -10.75
N VAL A 211 4.98 -10.99 -11.46
CA VAL A 211 5.97 -10.07 -10.84
C VAL A 211 5.25 -9.01 -10.00
N THR A 212 4.18 -8.42 -10.57
CA THR A 212 3.39 -7.39 -9.90
C THR A 212 2.71 -7.94 -8.63
N LEU A 213 2.15 -9.15 -8.71
CA LEU A 213 1.53 -9.81 -7.55
C LEU A 213 2.55 -10.22 -6.48
N LEU A 214 3.73 -10.72 -6.86
CA LEU A 214 4.80 -11.05 -5.90
C LEU A 214 5.28 -9.80 -5.16
N ARG A 215 5.52 -8.71 -5.89
CA ARG A 215 5.83 -7.42 -5.26
C ARG A 215 4.69 -6.98 -4.33
N ARG A 216 3.43 -7.09 -4.78
CA ARG A 216 2.27 -6.69 -3.98
C ARG A 216 2.13 -7.51 -2.70
N LEU A 217 2.43 -8.80 -2.74
CA LEU A 217 2.49 -9.65 -1.55
C LEU A 217 3.56 -9.19 -0.56
N GLY A 218 4.74 -8.80 -1.05
CA GLY A 218 5.77 -8.15 -0.24
C GLY A 218 5.28 -6.86 0.41
N ASP A 219 4.67 -5.97 -0.38
CA ASP A 219 4.10 -4.70 0.09
C ASP A 219 3.02 -4.92 1.15
N LEU A 220 2.13 -5.90 0.95
CA LEU A 220 1.05 -6.21 1.88
C LEU A 220 1.57 -6.85 3.16
N ALA A 221 2.56 -7.75 3.09
CA ALA A 221 3.19 -8.32 4.28
C ALA A 221 3.84 -7.24 5.14
N LEU A 222 4.62 -6.35 4.51
CA LEU A 222 5.25 -5.22 5.19
C LEU A 222 4.20 -4.24 5.77
N PHE A 223 3.14 -3.94 5.00
CA PHE A 223 2.03 -3.11 5.46
C PHE A 223 1.34 -3.70 6.68
N LEU A 224 0.96 -4.98 6.66
CA LEU A 224 0.27 -5.63 7.77
C LEU A 224 1.14 -5.71 9.02
N ALA A 225 2.43 -6.06 8.87
CA ALA A 225 3.36 -6.11 10.00
C ALA A 225 3.67 -4.71 10.57
N GLY A 226 3.69 -3.69 9.73
CA GLY A 226 4.04 -2.31 10.09
C GLY A 226 2.89 -1.44 10.58
N VAL A 227 1.70 -1.61 10.01
CA VAL A 227 0.52 -0.75 10.27
C VAL A 227 -0.51 -1.46 11.15
N HIS A 228 -0.61 -2.80 11.05
CA HIS A 228 -1.57 -3.61 11.81
C HIS A 228 -0.91 -4.73 12.62
N PRO A 229 0.14 -4.44 13.43
CA PRO A 229 0.84 -5.48 14.18
C PRO A 229 -0.06 -6.18 15.20
N ASP A 230 -1.03 -5.48 15.81
CA ASP A 230 -1.97 -6.08 16.77
C ASP A 230 -2.92 -7.11 16.11
N ALA A 231 -3.21 -6.98 14.82
CA ALA A 231 -4.08 -7.91 14.11
C ALA A 231 -3.34 -9.18 13.66
N THR A 232 -2.02 -9.09 13.49
CA THR A 232 -1.22 -10.15 12.85
C THR A 232 -0.21 -10.81 13.76
N GLY A 233 0.37 -10.08 14.72
CA GLY A 233 1.57 -10.51 15.43
C GLY A 233 1.43 -11.77 16.30
N ASP A 234 0.26 -11.97 16.90
CA ASP A 234 -0.03 -13.14 17.74
C ASP A 234 -0.43 -14.40 16.96
N HIS A 235 -0.63 -14.28 15.65
CA HIS A 235 -1.21 -15.33 14.83
C HIS A 235 -0.11 -16.04 14.03
N PRO A 236 0.44 -17.18 14.52
CA PRO A 236 1.42 -17.94 13.76
C PRO A 236 0.82 -18.49 12.46
N LEU A 237 1.68 -18.79 11.49
CA LEU A 237 1.25 -19.44 10.26
C LEU A 237 0.63 -20.81 10.57
N THR A 238 -0.58 -21.02 10.07
CA THR A 238 -1.17 -22.35 10.03
C THR A 238 -0.45 -23.22 8.98
N PRO A 239 -0.44 -24.56 9.12
CA PRO A 239 0.13 -25.44 8.10
C PRO A 239 -0.45 -25.23 6.70
N ARG A 240 -1.75 -24.87 6.62
CA ARG A 240 -2.42 -24.55 5.35
C ARG A 240 -1.86 -23.27 4.72
N GLN A 241 -1.64 -22.23 5.52
CA GLN A 241 -1.02 -20.99 5.06
C GLN A 241 0.43 -21.20 4.64
N ALA A 242 1.21 -21.96 5.43
CA ALA A 242 2.57 -22.33 5.07
C ALA A 242 2.65 -23.09 3.74
N ALA A 243 1.77 -24.08 3.53
CA ALA A 243 1.70 -24.80 2.26
C ALA A 243 1.31 -23.90 1.07
N LYS A 244 0.49 -22.87 1.33
CA LYS A 244 0.05 -21.90 0.31
C LYS A 244 1.18 -20.93 -0.05
N ALA A 245 1.86 -20.37 0.94
CA ALA A 245 3.07 -19.58 0.76
C ALA A 245 4.17 -20.39 0.03
N GLY A 246 4.36 -21.65 0.40
CA GLY A 246 5.31 -22.56 -0.25
C GLY A 246 5.09 -22.65 -1.75
N ARG A 247 3.83 -22.83 -2.20
CA ARG A 247 3.50 -22.84 -3.64
C ARG A 247 3.82 -21.53 -4.37
N SER A 248 3.78 -20.39 -3.68
CA SER A 248 4.11 -19.10 -4.30
C SER A 248 5.61 -18.87 -4.49
N LEU A 249 6.43 -19.54 -3.67
CA LEU A 249 7.88 -19.35 -3.56
C LEU A 249 8.69 -20.57 -4.02
N ASP A 250 8.03 -21.62 -4.51
CA ASP A 250 8.63 -22.92 -4.83
C ASP A 250 9.37 -23.55 -3.63
N LEU A 251 8.75 -23.50 -2.46
CA LEU A 251 9.24 -24.06 -1.20
C LEU A 251 8.22 -25.05 -0.61
N THR A 252 8.71 -25.99 0.20
CA THR A 252 7.86 -26.88 1.00
C THR A 252 7.26 -26.15 2.20
N ALA A 253 6.15 -26.67 2.74
CA ALA A 253 5.56 -26.10 3.95
C ALA A 253 6.52 -26.14 5.15
N ASP A 254 7.35 -27.19 5.24
CA ASP A 254 8.34 -27.34 6.31
C ASP A 254 9.47 -26.30 6.18
N GLU A 255 9.93 -26.03 4.96
CA GLU A 255 10.88 -24.93 4.72
C GLU A 255 10.28 -23.58 5.10
N ILE A 256 9.00 -23.35 4.80
CA ILE A 256 8.31 -22.11 5.20
C ILE A 256 8.24 -21.97 6.72
N LEU A 257 7.82 -23.03 7.42
CA LEU A 257 7.70 -23.03 8.88
C LEU A 257 9.06 -22.91 9.56
N ALA A 258 10.13 -23.46 8.96
CA ALA A 258 11.48 -23.37 9.49
C ALA A 258 12.11 -21.97 9.40
N MET A 259 11.54 -21.06 8.57
CA MET A 259 12.01 -19.66 8.52
C MET A 259 11.52 -18.82 9.72
N VAL A 260 10.53 -19.30 10.47
CA VAL A 260 9.93 -18.57 11.58
C VAL A 260 10.46 -19.15 12.89
N ASP A 261 10.89 -18.29 13.80
CA ASP A 261 11.31 -18.73 15.14
C ASP A 261 10.08 -19.18 15.94
N PRO A 262 9.97 -20.49 16.30
CA PRO A 262 8.85 -20.99 17.09
C PRO A 262 8.83 -20.45 18.53
N ALA A 263 9.93 -19.89 19.01
CA ALA A 263 10.04 -19.25 20.32
C ALA A 263 9.80 -17.74 20.27
N SER A 264 9.49 -17.18 19.10
CA SER A 264 9.23 -15.76 18.93
C SER A 264 8.05 -15.29 19.79
N LEU A 265 8.19 -14.10 20.35
CA LEU A 265 7.09 -13.39 21.01
C LEU A 265 6.09 -12.79 20.00
N SER A 266 6.46 -12.77 18.72
CA SER A 266 5.72 -12.16 17.62
C SER A 266 5.67 -13.07 16.39
N PRO A 267 5.22 -14.34 16.52
CA PRO A 267 5.38 -15.35 15.47
C PRO A 267 4.69 -14.97 14.16
N GLY A 268 3.60 -14.20 14.21
CA GLY A 268 2.93 -13.70 13.00
C GLY A 268 3.69 -12.56 12.32
N LEU A 269 4.35 -11.68 13.08
CA LEU A 269 5.19 -10.61 12.50
C LEU A 269 6.42 -11.21 11.83
N ASP A 270 7.10 -12.12 12.53
CA ASP A 270 8.31 -12.79 12.02
C ASP A 270 8.00 -13.56 10.73
N ALA A 271 6.83 -14.21 10.67
CA ALA A 271 6.34 -14.85 9.46
C ALA A 271 6.12 -13.87 8.31
N LEU A 272 5.46 -12.73 8.54
CA LEU A 272 5.22 -11.72 7.52
C LEU A 272 6.53 -11.05 7.05
N GLU A 273 7.48 -10.80 7.96
CA GLU A 273 8.82 -10.32 7.61
C GLU A 273 9.55 -11.32 6.70
N ALA A 274 9.61 -12.59 7.11
CA ALA A 274 10.28 -13.62 6.32
C ALA A 274 9.64 -13.82 4.95
N LEU A 275 8.31 -13.93 4.89
CA LEU A 275 7.58 -14.10 3.63
C LEU A 275 7.68 -12.85 2.74
N GLY A 276 7.53 -11.65 3.31
CA GLY A 276 7.62 -10.39 2.58
C GLY A 276 8.98 -10.23 1.88
N ALA A 277 10.07 -10.51 2.60
CA ALA A 277 11.41 -10.46 2.03
C ALA A 277 11.60 -11.48 0.89
N ARG A 278 11.04 -12.69 1.04
CA ARG A 278 11.08 -13.73 0.01
C ARG A 278 10.26 -13.35 -1.23
N TRP A 279 9.08 -12.79 -1.07
CA TRP A 279 8.26 -12.35 -2.21
C TRP A 279 8.90 -11.19 -2.98
N TYR A 280 9.53 -10.23 -2.31
CA TYR A 280 10.32 -9.20 -2.99
C TYR A 280 11.51 -9.80 -3.76
N THR A 281 12.21 -10.78 -3.16
CA THR A 281 13.33 -11.46 -3.81
C THR A 281 12.86 -12.24 -5.04
N ALA A 282 11.77 -13.00 -4.93
CA ALA A 282 11.18 -13.75 -6.04
C ALA A 282 10.74 -12.81 -7.19
N ALA A 283 10.09 -11.69 -6.87
CA ALA A 283 9.71 -10.69 -7.87
C ALA A 283 10.93 -10.20 -8.66
N ARG A 284 12.05 -9.95 -7.97
CA ARG A 284 13.32 -9.51 -8.58
C ARG A 284 13.96 -10.56 -9.47
N GLU A 285 13.92 -11.82 -9.05
CA GLU A 285 14.47 -12.94 -9.82
C GLU A 285 13.74 -13.08 -11.17
N GLU A 286 12.45 -12.79 -11.17
CA GLU A 286 11.59 -12.84 -12.37
C GLU A 286 11.69 -11.59 -13.24
N ALA A 287 11.84 -10.40 -12.64
CA ALA A 287 11.97 -9.14 -13.36
C ALA A 287 13.30 -8.43 -13.04
N ARG A 288 14.23 -8.49 -14.01
CA ARG A 288 15.58 -7.98 -13.80
C ARG A 288 15.67 -6.44 -13.67
N ASP A 289 14.64 -5.73 -14.04
CA ASP A 289 14.52 -4.28 -14.08
C ASP A 289 13.79 -3.69 -12.87
N LEU A 290 13.33 -4.51 -11.92
CA LEU A 290 12.76 -4.03 -10.67
C LEU A 290 13.72 -3.08 -9.93
N PRO A 291 13.22 -1.95 -9.37
CA PRO A 291 14.05 -0.98 -8.67
C PRO A 291 14.89 -1.62 -7.56
N VAL A 292 16.17 -1.24 -7.47
CA VAL A 292 17.12 -1.78 -6.48
C VAL A 292 16.62 -1.60 -5.04
N VAL A 293 15.89 -0.51 -4.76
CA VAL A 293 15.29 -0.25 -3.44
C VAL A 293 14.37 -1.36 -2.95
N VAL A 294 13.73 -2.13 -3.86
CA VAL A 294 12.86 -3.25 -3.48
C VAL A 294 13.68 -4.34 -2.78
N LEU A 295 14.86 -4.68 -3.32
CA LEU A 295 15.75 -5.65 -2.70
C LEU A 295 16.39 -5.11 -1.42
N ASP A 296 16.73 -3.82 -1.41
CA ASP A 296 17.31 -3.20 -0.23
C ASP A 296 16.34 -3.20 0.95
N VAL A 297 15.05 -2.90 0.69
CA VAL A 297 13.97 -3.04 1.66
C VAL A 297 13.78 -4.49 2.07
N ALA A 298 13.83 -5.45 1.13
CA ALA A 298 13.72 -6.88 1.45
C ALA A 298 14.83 -7.33 2.42
N ALA A 299 16.07 -6.89 2.20
CA ALA A 299 17.21 -7.18 3.06
C ALA A 299 17.11 -6.53 4.44
N ARG A 300 16.33 -5.45 4.57
CA ARG A 300 16.15 -4.66 5.79
C ARG A 300 14.69 -4.62 6.24
N ILE A 301 13.92 -5.67 5.97
CA ILE A 301 12.47 -5.64 6.14
C ILE A 301 12.04 -5.36 7.58
N ARG A 302 12.82 -5.83 8.56
CA ARG A 302 12.59 -5.55 9.98
C ARG A 302 12.75 -4.06 10.30
N ALA A 303 13.76 -3.40 9.75
CA ALA A 303 13.95 -1.96 9.91
C ALA A 303 12.82 -1.18 9.22
N ALA A 304 12.40 -1.61 8.02
CA ALA A 304 11.24 -1.05 7.33
C ALA A 304 9.94 -1.19 8.14
N ARG A 305 9.70 -2.35 8.76
CA ARG A 305 8.56 -2.57 9.66
C ARG A 305 8.64 -1.66 10.88
N ARG A 306 9.79 -1.60 11.57
CA ARG A 306 9.98 -0.73 12.75
C ARG A 306 9.72 0.74 12.39
N PHE A 307 10.17 1.19 11.23
CA PHE A 307 9.87 2.52 10.72
C PHE A 307 8.36 2.73 10.51
N LEU A 308 7.67 1.77 9.89
CA LEU A 308 6.22 1.81 9.74
C LEU A 308 5.47 1.80 11.08
N ASN A 309 5.92 1.04 12.08
CA ASN A 309 5.32 1.06 13.41
C ASN A 309 5.45 2.45 14.04
N HIS A 310 6.64 3.05 14.02
CA HIS A 310 6.86 4.41 14.55
C HIS A 310 5.98 5.45 13.85
N LEU A 311 5.97 5.43 12.50
CA LEU A 311 5.12 6.30 11.70
C LEU A 311 3.64 6.12 12.04
N THR A 312 3.18 4.87 12.16
CA THR A 312 1.77 4.57 12.43
C THR A 312 1.35 5.07 13.81
N ASP A 313 2.16 4.78 14.83
CA ASP A 313 1.93 5.21 16.21
C ASP A 313 1.90 6.72 16.34
N ARG A 314 2.81 7.41 15.65
CA ARG A 314 3.03 8.84 15.81
C ARG A 314 2.10 9.69 14.93
N TYR A 315 1.82 9.23 13.72
CA TYR A 315 1.22 10.04 12.65
C TYR A 315 -0.02 9.44 11.99
N LEU A 316 -0.33 8.14 12.10
CA LEU A 316 -1.50 7.57 11.41
C LEU A 316 -2.65 7.25 12.36
N HIS A 317 -2.36 6.68 13.54
CA HIS A 317 -3.39 6.44 14.55
C HIS A 317 -4.13 7.71 15.02
N PRO A 318 -3.49 8.89 15.14
CA PRO A 318 -4.21 10.13 15.45
C PRO A 318 -5.16 10.60 14.33
N TYR A 319 -4.92 10.19 13.07
CA TYR A 319 -5.62 10.71 11.89
C TYR A 319 -6.68 9.76 11.32
N THR A 320 -6.78 8.52 11.83
CA THR A 320 -7.72 7.47 11.39
C THR A 320 -7.95 7.42 9.87
N PRO A 321 -6.90 7.32 9.02
CA PRO A 321 -7.11 7.07 7.61
C PRO A 321 -7.86 5.74 7.47
N THR A 322 -9.01 5.74 6.80
CA THR A 322 -9.76 4.52 6.53
C THR A 322 -8.97 3.68 5.53
N PHE A 323 -8.05 2.86 6.01
CA PHE A 323 -7.53 1.73 5.23
C PHE A 323 -8.71 0.79 5.00
N GLY A 324 -8.83 0.20 3.80
CA GLY A 324 -9.97 -0.63 3.39
C GLY A 324 -10.20 -1.93 4.18
N LEU A 325 -9.75 -2.01 5.43
CA LEU A 325 -10.00 -3.09 6.37
C LEU A 325 -11.33 -2.85 7.12
N PRO A 326 -12.17 -3.88 7.30
CA PRO A 326 -13.31 -3.78 8.21
C PRO A 326 -12.83 -3.59 9.66
N ALA A 327 -13.50 -2.69 10.38
CA ALA A 327 -13.26 -2.37 11.79
C ALA A 327 -13.59 -3.53 12.75
#